data_AF-A0AAE0LPA3-F1
#
_entry.id   AF-A0AAE0LPA3-F1
#
_cell.length_a   1.000
_cell.length_b   1.000
_cell.length_c   1.000
_cell.angle_alpha   90.00
_cell.angle_beta   90.00
_cell.angle_gamma   90.00
#
_symmetry.space_group_name_H-M   'P 1'
#
loop_
_entity.id
_entity.type
_entity.pdbx_description
1 polymer ?
#
loop_
_entity_poly.entity_id
_entity_poly.type
_entity_poly.pdbx_seq_one_letter_code
_entity_poly.pdbx_strand_id
1 'polypeptide(L)'
;MPSRKRKSAPAVKEPPATPDAPATRRRSLRVSSTGKKSKYFEAGSESDAAENGNTPKKGSGKGRPSKKAKIEIESDENGDDGDDYKEEDEEEEEDAETGEVVKPGAEESDEEFDEDAPPKVTFIPRIQLRDTNGIAYADNTVHPNTLAFLRDLRANNKRSWLKAHDAEYRRALKDWESFVTTLTDKIIALDPTIPELPFKDVNFRIYRDIRFTNDPTPYKAHFSAAFSRTGRKGPYACYYVHLEPGACFVGGGLWHPDGPALHRLRASIDERPQRWRRVLNEVGFRERFLGGKGKKGGGDVGEGDGEGDGKKGGDGEEKALRAFAERNKEGALKTRPKGFNPEHRDMQLLKLKNFTVGTKLGESLFTQAGAQAAVAQIMGDMVGFVTHLNRIVMPDPGDDDDDDEDEDQEDE
;
A
#
# COMPACT_ATOMS: atom_id res chain seq x y z
N MET A 1 -33.02 -46.16 -38.43
CA MET A 1 -33.02 -47.65 -38.39
C MET A 1 -33.09 -48.16 -39.82
N PRO A 2 -32.42 -49.26 -40.24
CA PRO A 2 -31.25 -50.01 -39.69
C PRO A 2 -29.91 -49.58 -40.37
N SER A 3 -28.67 -49.97 -40.06
CA SER A 3 -28.00 -50.86 -39.05
C SER A 3 -27.39 -52.23 -39.51
N ARG A 4 -26.25 -52.22 -40.23
CA ARG A 4 -25.27 -53.35 -40.36
C ARG A 4 -23.83 -52.75 -40.31
N LYS A 5 -22.84 -53.14 -39.50
CA LYS A 5 -22.32 -54.40 -38.86
C LYS A 5 -21.18 -55.13 -39.62
N ARG A 6 -19.93 -54.96 -39.14
CA ARG A 6 -18.78 -55.91 -38.98
C ARG A 6 -17.57 -55.10 -38.41
N LYS A 7 -16.79 -55.49 -37.39
CA LYS A 7 -15.95 -56.70 -37.09
C LYS A 7 -14.77 -56.87 -38.09
N SER A 8 -13.51 -57.14 -37.69
CA SER A 8 -12.82 -57.23 -36.37
C SER A 8 -11.27 -57.38 -36.56
N ALA A 9 -10.44 -57.14 -35.54
CA ALA A 9 -8.97 -57.31 -35.56
C ALA A 9 -8.49 -58.78 -35.31
N PRO A 10 -7.19 -59.11 -35.54
CA PRO A 10 -6.19 -59.18 -34.44
C PRO A 10 -4.73 -58.76 -34.82
N ALA A 11 -3.74 -59.04 -33.96
CA ALA A 11 -2.33 -58.52 -33.96
C ALA A 11 -1.23 -59.59 -34.26
N VAL A 12 0.04 -59.40 -33.79
CA VAL A 12 1.31 -60.23 -33.89
C VAL A 12 2.37 -59.64 -34.87
N LYS A 13 3.70 -59.51 -34.63
CA LYS A 13 4.66 -59.73 -33.48
C LYS A 13 6.01 -58.96 -33.69
N GLU A 14 6.83 -58.80 -32.64
CA GLU A 14 8.30 -58.61 -32.69
C GLU A 14 9.06 -59.96 -32.56
N PRO A 15 10.37 -60.10 -32.89
CA PRO A 15 11.50 -59.89 -31.92
C PRO A 15 12.89 -59.55 -32.60
N PRO A 16 14.10 -59.68 -32.00
CA PRO A 16 14.59 -59.52 -30.60
C PRO A 16 15.81 -58.53 -30.45
N ALA A 17 16.30 -58.31 -29.22
CA ALA A 17 17.60 -57.67 -28.86
C ALA A 17 18.66 -58.74 -28.43
N THR A 18 19.89 -58.53 -27.93
CA THR A 18 20.68 -57.46 -27.21
C THR A 18 22.19 -57.57 -27.63
N PRO A 19 23.28 -57.13 -26.91
CA PRO A 19 23.50 -56.19 -25.77
C PRO A 19 24.65 -55.15 -25.96
N ASP A 20 24.83 -54.18 -25.03
CA ASP A 20 26.01 -54.05 -24.11
C ASP A 20 25.98 -52.76 -23.22
N ALA A 21 26.90 -52.64 -22.25
CA ALA A 21 27.05 -51.52 -21.29
C ALA A 21 28.56 -51.15 -21.07
N PRO A 22 29.01 -50.23 -20.17
CA PRO A 22 28.32 -49.29 -19.26
C PRO A 22 28.81 -47.82 -19.38
N ALA A 23 28.50 -46.97 -18.39
CA ALA A 23 28.69 -45.51 -18.41
C ALA A 23 30.11 -44.99 -18.00
N THR A 24 30.45 -43.76 -18.44
CA THR A 24 31.57 -42.96 -17.89
C THR A 24 31.20 -41.48 -17.70
N ARG A 25 31.85 -40.82 -16.73
CA ARG A 25 31.59 -39.41 -16.34
C ARG A 25 32.09 -38.40 -17.38
N ARG A 26 31.38 -37.28 -17.56
CA ARG A 26 31.98 -36.01 -18.03
C ARG A 26 31.51 -34.82 -17.18
N ARG A 27 32.48 -34.03 -16.72
CA ARG A 27 32.27 -32.74 -16.04
C ARG A 27 31.92 -31.66 -17.06
N SER A 28 30.94 -30.81 -16.76
CA SER A 28 30.72 -29.56 -17.50
C SER A 28 31.70 -28.48 -17.04
N LEU A 29 32.57 -28.01 -17.93
CA LEU A 29 33.48 -26.89 -17.66
C LEU A 29 32.76 -25.55 -17.85
N ARG A 30 32.72 -24.71 -16.82
CA ARG A 30 32.19 -23.34 -16.91
C ARG A 30 33.23 -22.45 -17.59
N VAL A 31 33.08 -22.22 -18.90
CA VAL A 31 33.94 -21.30 -19.66
C VAL A 31 33.44 -19.86 -19.47
N SER A 32 34.28 -19.00 -18.90
CA SER A 32 34.02 -17.56 -18.81
C SER A 32 34.52 -16.82 -20.04
N SER A 33 33.64 -16.08 -20.72
CA SER A 33 33.96 -15.33 -21.94
C SER A 33 33.73 -13.83 -21.76
N THR A 34 34.74 -13.10 -21.31
CA THR A 34 34.71 -11.63 -21.22
C THR A 34 34.91 -10.99 -22.60
N GLY A 35 33.79 -10.62 -23.23
CA GLY A 35 33.79 -9.95 -24.54
C GLY A 35 34.36 -8.53 -24.49
N LYS A 36 35.37 -8.24 -25.32
CA LYS A 36 35.91 -6.89 -25.49
C LYS A 36 34.94 -6.01 -26.29
N LYS A 37 34.74 -4.75 -25.88
CA LYS A 37 34.00 -3.76 -26.69
C LYS A 37 34.77 -3.44 -27.99
N SER A 38 34.07 -3.42 -29.12
CA SER A 38 34.61 -3.06 -30.43
C SER A 38 34.35 -1.58 -30.77
N LYS A 39 35.29 -0.94 -31.47
CA LYS A 39 35.07 0.34 -32.15
C LYS A 39 34.61 0.07 -33.59
N TYR A 40 33.48 0.64 -34.04
CA TYR A 40 33.35 1.11 -35.43
C TYR A 40 32.17 2.07 -35.64
N PHE A 41 32.44 3.37 -35.73
CA PHE A 41 32.13 4.17 -36.92
C PHE A 41 32.97 5.44 -36.88
N GLU A 42 33.51 5.87 -38.03
CA GLU A 42 34.19 7.16 -38.18
C GLU A 42 33.40 8.07 -39.12
N ALA A 43 33.34 9.36 -38.78
CA ALA A 43 33.20 10.44 -39.75
C ALA A 43 33.89 11.70 -39.17
N GLY A 44 34.99 12.13 -39.79
CA GLY A 44 35.41 13.55 -39.76
C GLY A 44 34.60 14.36 -40.78
N SER A 45 34.75 15.68 -40.90
CA SER A 45 35.63 16.68 -40.24
C SER A 45 34.91 18.06 -40.25
N GLU A 46 35.43 19.27 -40.02
CA GLU A 46 36.73 19.95 -39.76
C GLU A 46 36.34 21.37 -39.21
N SER A 47 37.12 22.23 -38.54
CA SER A 47 38.48 22.27 -37.97
C SER A 47 38.41 23.13 -36.66
N ASP A 48 39.43 23.66 -35.97
CA ASP A 48 40.90 23.74 -36.10
C ASP A 48 41.55 23.94 -34.70
N ALA A 49 42.88 23.96 -34.58
CA ALA A 49 43.58 23.92 -33.28
C ALA A 49 44.56 25.09 -32.97
N ALA A 50 44.59 25.50 -31.69
CA ALA A 50 45.74 26.07 -30.93
C ALA A 50 45.32 26.14 -29.42
N GLU A 51 46.08 25.78 -28.37
CA GLU A 51 47.49 26.06 -27.99
C GLU A 51 47.82 27.56 -27.87
N ASN A 52 48.55 28.10 -26.88
CA ASN A 52 49.22 27.58 -25.67
C ASN A 52 48.98 28.61 -24.51
N GLY A 53 49.24 28.38 -23.22
CA GLY A 53 50.24 27.50 -22.58
C GLY A 53 51.43 28.34 -22.10
N ASN A 54 51.51 28.64 -20.80
CA ASN A 54 52.66 29.33 -20.19
C ASN A 54 53.12 28.59 -18.91
N THR A 55 54.42 28.58 -18.65
CA THR A 55 55.08 27.74 -17.63
C THR A 55 56.09 28.56 -16.79
N PRO A 56 57.06 27.98 -16.05
CA PRO A 56 56.88 27.86 -14.60
C PRO A 56 58.00 28.52 -13.78
N LYS A 57 57.88 28.52 -12.45
CA LYS A 57 59.04 28.66 -11.53
C LYS A 57 58.88 27.85 -10.25
N LYS A 58 59.99 27.30 -9.75
CA LYS A 58 60.05 26.43 -8.56
C LYS A 58 60.23 27.24 -7.26
N GLY A 59 59.62 26.75 -6.19
CA GLY A 59 59.93 27.03 -4.79
C GLY A 59 59.82 25.73 -3.98
N SER A 60 60.46 25.60 -2.81
CA SER A 60 60.71 24.30 -2.16
C SER A 60 60.16 24.18 -0.74
N GLY A 61 59.80 22.94 -0.35
CA GLY A 61 60.07 22.43 1.00
C GLY A 61 58.89 22.18 1.95
N LYS A 62 58.72 20.89 2.31
CA LYS A 62 58.12 20.34 3.56
C LYS A 62 56.64 20.64 3.89
N GLY A 63 55.84 19.57 4.06
CA GLY A 63 54.61 19.60 4.87
C GLY A 63 53.40 18.81 4.32
N ARG A 64 53.14 17.62 4.87
CA ARG A 64 51.83 16.93 4.88
C ARG A 64 51.43 16.72 6.37
N PRO A 65 50.15 16.51 6.75
CA PRO A 65 49.05 16.11 5.88
C PRO A 65 47.72 16.91 5.97
N SER A 66 47.01 16.91 4.84
CA SER A 66 45.54 16.99 4.63
C SER A 66 44.63 17.70 5.65
N LYS A 67 44.01 18.79 5.20
CA LYS A 67 42.63 19.16 5.60
C LYS A 67 41.65 18.08 5.10
N LYS A 68 40.54 17.86 5.82
CA LYS A 68 39.27 17.36 5.25
C LYS A 68 38.32 18.53 5.07
N ALA A 69 37.65 18.64 3.92
CA ALA A 69 36.57 19.60 3.70
C ALA A 69 35.58 19.10 2.62
N LYS A 70 34.34 18.85 3.06
CA LYS A 70 33.04 19.13 2.41
C LYS A 70 32.91 19.06 0.87
N ILE A 71 32.16 18.05 0.40
CA ILE A 71 31.14 18.03 -0.67
C ILE A 71 30.09 16.98 -0.21
N GLU A 72 28.75 17.05 -0.26
CA GLU A 72 27.69 17.92 -0.84
C GLU A 72 26.98 17.49 -2.14
N ILE A 73 25.80 16.87 -1.96
CA ILE A 73 24.69 16.64 -2.94
C ILE A 73 25.10 15.58 -4.01
N GLU A 74 24.28 14.65 -4.52
CA GLU A 74 22.87 14.59 -4.98
C GLU A 74 22.21 13.25 -4.53
N SER A 75 21.00 13.25 -3.97
CA SER A 75 19.70 12.94 -4.61
C SER A 75 19.68 11.67 -5.50
N ASP A 76 18.97 10.64 -5.02
CA ASP A 76 18.62 9.43 -5.77
C ASP A 76 17.11 9.15 -5.65
N GLU A 77 16.57 8.36 -6.58
CA GLU A 77 15.15 8.37 -6.94
C GLU A 77 14.27 7.27 -6.33
N ASN A 78 12.97 7.44 -6.57
CA ASN A 78 11.88 6.46 -6.58
C ASN A 78 12.26 4.99 -6.30
N GLY A 79 11.74 4.45 -5.20
CA GLY A 79 11.78 3.01 -4.92
C GLY A 79 10.90 2.21 -5.87
N ASP A 80 11.51 1.74 -6.95
CA ASP A 80 11.01 0.57 -7.67
C ASP A 80 11.03 -0.67 -6.75
N ASP A 81 10.08 -1.56 -6.98
CA ASP A 81 9.95 -2.86 -6.30
C ASP A 81 8.87 -3.63 -7.06
N GLY A 82 9.33 -4.39 -8.05
CA GLY A 82 8.53 -5.24 -8.93
C GLY A 82 9.44 -6.26 -9.60
N ASP A 83 9.90 -7.26 -8.85
CA ASP A 83 10.84 -8.28 -9.34
C ASP A 83 10.38 -9.71 -9.04
N ASP A 84 10.95 -10.66 -9.79
CA ASP A 84 10.46 -12.04 -9.95
C ASP A 84 11.03 -13.03 -8.90
N TYR A 85 10.33 -14.14 -8.68
CA TYR A 85 10.72 -15.13 -7.68
C TYR A 85 11.88 -16.02 -8.15
N LYS A 86 12.98 -15.98 -7.39
CA LYS A 86 13.92 -17.11 -7.27
C LYS A 86 13.94 -17.61 -5.84
N GLU A 87 13.90 -18.93 -5.70
CA GLU A 87 14.28 -19.61 -4.47
C GLU A 87 15.81 -19.76 -4.50
N GLU A 88 16.49 -19.11 -3.56
CA GLU A 88 17.88 -19.39 -3.21
C GLU A 88 17.89 -19.69 -1.70
N ASP A 89 18.33 -20.90 -1.33
CA ASP A 89 18.48 -21.34 0.06
C ASP A 89 19.78 -20.73 0.62
N GLU A 90 19.67 -19.90 1.67
CA GLU A 90 20.82 -19.44 2.45
C GLU A 90 20.55 -19.56 3.96
N GLU A 91 21.65 -19.62 4.72
CA GLU A 91 21.75 -20.24 6.04
C GLU A 91 21.40 -19.26 7.19
N GLU A 92 20.97 -19.77 8.34
CA GLU A 92 20.64 -18.95 9.52
C GLU A 92 21.89 -18.77 10.42
N GLU A 93 22.37 -17.53 10.60
CA GLU A 93 23.30 -17.19 11.70
C GLU A 93 22.51 -16.90 12.99
N GLU A 94 23.03 -17.37 14.14
CA GLU A 94 22.42 -17.15 15.46
C GLU A 94 23.05 -15.95 16.18
N ASP A 95 22.22 -14.99 16.60
CA ASP A 95 22.59 -13.94 17.56
C ASP A 95 21.93 -14.19 18.93
N ALA A 96 22.75 -14.24 19.98
CA ALA A 96 22.34 -14.21 21.39
C ALA A 96 21.98 -12.75 21.81
N GLU A 97 21.40 -12.43 22.97
CA GLU A 97 21.42 -13.12 24.27
C GLU A 97 20.26 -12.66 25.19
N THR A 98 20.10 -13.36 26.32
CA THR A 98 19.33 -13.05 27.54
C THR A 98 17.81 -13.36 27.55
N GLY A 99 17.28 -14.20 28.45
CA GLY A 99 17.92 -15.20 29.33
C GLY A 99 17.07 -15.52 30.59
N GLU A 100 17.19 -16.74 31.16
CA GLU A 100 17.23 -16.99 32.62
C GLU A 100 17.56 -18.48 32.95
N VAL A 101 18.79 -18.71 33.42
CA VAL A 101 19.28 -19.80 34.30
C VAL A 101 18.62 -21.20 34.25
N VAL A 102 19.33 -22.15 33.60
CA VAL A 102 19.44 -23.55 34.06
C VAL A 102 20.94 -23.86 34.24
N LYS A 103 21.29 -24.77 35.16
CA LYS A 103 22.69 -24.98 35.60
C LYS A 103 23.60 -25.57 34.51
N PRO A 104 24.86 -25.12 34.38
CA PRO A 104 25.90 -25.86 33.68
C PRO A 104 26.30 -27.10 34.50
N GLY A 105 26.55 -28.24 33.84
CA GLY A 105 26.85 -29.50 34.53
C GLY A 105 26.36 -30.77 33.83
N ALA A 106 26.22 -30.75 32.50
CA ALA A 106 26.33 -31.93 31.66
C ALA A 106 27.54 -31.70 30.75
N GLU A 107 28.35 -32.73 30.56
CA GLU A 107 29.52 -32.67 29.69
C GLU A 107 29.07 -32.59 28.23
N GLU A 108 29.79 -31.85 27.39
CA GLU A 108 29.70 -32.08 25.94
C GLU A 108 30.32 -33.44 25.67
N SER A 109 29.50 -34.48 25.72
CA SER A 109 29.79 -35.71 25.02
C SER A 109 29.88 -35.37 23.53
N ASP A 110 31.07 -35.56 22.94
CA ASP A 110 31.18 -35.95 21.54
C ASP A 110 30.26 -37.17 21.33
N GLU A 111 28.98 -36.93 21.00
CA GLU A 111 28.13 -37.96 20.42
C GLU A 111 28.75 -38.25 19.05
N GLU A 112 29.60 -39.29 19.00
CA GLU A 112 30.16 -39.81 17.75
C GLU A 112 29.03 -39.86 16.72
N PHE A 113 29.22 -39.16 15.59
CA PHE A 113 28.20 -39.04 14.56
C PHE A 113 28.05 -40.39 13.85
N ASP A 114 27.27 -41.27 14.46
CA ASP A 114 27.02 -42.64 14.04
C ASP A 114 26.42 -42.65 12.63
N GLU A 115 27.25 -42.88 11.62
CA GLU A 115 26.84 -42.94 10.20
C GLU A 115 25.86 -44.09 9.93
N ASP A 116 25.75 -45.09 10.82
CA ASP A 116 24.78 -46.18 10.75
C ASP A 116 23.49 -45.89 11.57
N ALA A 117 23.42 -44.77 12.31
CA ALA A 117 22.23 -44.40 13.07
C ALA A 117 21.03 -44.10 12.15
N PRO A 118 19.84 -44.70 12.40
CA PRO A 118 18.67 -44.41 11.59
C PRO A 118 18.24 -42.94 11.74
N PRO A 119 17.89 -42.24 10.64
CA PRO A 119 17.62 -40.81 10.69
C PRO A 119 16.46 -40.49 11.66
N LYS A 120 16.68 -39.47 12.51
CA LYS A 120 15.73 -39.01 13.55
C LYS A 120 14.48 -38.38 12.92
N VAL A 121 13.53 -39.21 12.44
CA VAL A 121 12.27 -38.76 11.81
C VAL A 121 11.36 -38.05 12.82
N THR A 122 11.35 -36.72 12.79
CA THR A 122 10.48 -35.88 13.61
C THR A 122 9.11 -35.71 12.95
N PHE A 123 8.10 -36.42 13.48
CA PHE A 123 6.71 -36.30 13.03
C PHE A 123 6.07 -34.98 13.51
N ILE A 124 6.35 -33.88 12.82
CA ILE A 124 5.66 -32.59 13.04
C ILE A 124 4.18 -32.75 12.64
N PRO A 125 3.22 -32.63 13.56
CA PRO A 125 1.80 -32.76 13.21
C PRO A 125 1.38 -31.61 12.28
N ARG A 126 0.82 -31.95 11.11
CA ARG A 126 0.26 -30.93 10.21
C ARG A 126 -0.94 -30.27 10.89
N ILE A 127 -0.85 -28.96 11.08
CA ILE A 127 -1.92 -28.14 11.64
C ILE A 127 -3.12 -28.23 10.69
N GLN A 128 -4.25 -28.69 11.22
CA GLN A 128 -5.48 -28.82 10.43
C GLN A 128 -6.17 -27.47 10.31
N LEU A 129 -6.81 -27.23 9.17
CA LEU A 129 -7.66 -26.04 8.98
C LEU A 129 -8.79 -26.05 10.01
N ARG A 130 -9.05 -24.90 10.63
CA ARG A 130 -10.23 -24.66 11.49
C ARG A 130 -11.49 -25.01 10.70
N ASP A 131 -12.44 -25.69 11.35
CA ASP A 131 -13.74 -25.95 10.75
C ASP A 131 -14.47 -24.64 10.38
N THR A 132 -15.38 -24.74 9.41
CA THR A 132 -16.23 -23.63 8.98
C THR A 132 -17.40 -23.36 9.91
N ASN A 133 -17.70 -24.25 10.86
CA ASN A 133 -18.88 -24.22 11.72
C ASN A 133 -20.20 -24.16 10.91
N GLY A 134 -20.20 -24.74 9.70
CA GLY A 134 -21.33 -24.71 8.77
C GLY A 134 -21.49 -23.42 7.96
N ILE A 135 -20.62 -22.41 8.14
CA ILE A 135 -20.67 -21.15 7.38
C ILE A 135 -19.88 -21.32 6.06
N ALA A 136 -20.51 -21.04 4.93
CA ALA A 136 -19.80 -21.02 3.65
C ALA A 136 -18.96 -19.74 3.49
N TYR A 137 -17.81 -19.85 2.83
CA TYR A 137 -17.12 -18.69 2.27
C TYR A 137 -17.98 -18.08 1.15
N ALA A 138 -18.12 -16.76 1.12
CA ALA A 138 -19.01 -16.07 0.20
C ALA A 138 -18.45 -14.69 -0.18
N ASP A 139 -18.40 -14.38 -1.47
CA ASP A 139 -17.53 -13.32 -1.98
C ASP A 139 -17.85 -11.92 -1.45
N ASN A 140 -19.09 -11.66 -1.04
CA ASN A 140 -19.52 -10.34 -0.53
C ASN A 140 -19.25 -10.12 0.98
N THR A 141 -18.68 -11.09 1.71
CA THR A 141 -18.52 -11.06 3.18
C THR A 141 -17.24 -11.76 3.64
N VAL A 142 -16.53 -11.17 4.60
CA VAL A 142 -15.35 -11.80 5.22
C VAL A 142 -15.79 -12.94 6.15
N HIS A 143 -15.19 -14.12 6.02
CA HIS A 143 -15.50 -15.27 6.85
C HIS A 143 -14.92 -15.13 8.29
N PRO A 144 -15.61 -15.56 9.37
CA PRO A 144 -15.12 -15.42 10.74
C PRO A 144 -13.74 -16.05 11.02
N ASN A 145 -13.36 -17.12 10.30
CA ASN A 145 -12.02 -17.71 10.43
C ASN A 145 -10.90 -16.78 9.94
N THR A 146 -11.17 -15.88 8.99
CA THR A 146 -10.21 -14.88 8.50
C THR A 146 -9.87 -13.88 9.61
N LEU A 147 -10.88 -13.35 10.29
CA LEU A 147 -10.69 -12.54 11.50
C LEU A 147 -9.98 -13.33 12.63
N ALA A 148 -10.28 -14.63 12.78
CA ALA A 148 -9.63 -15.46 13.79
C ALA A 148 -8.14 -15.70 13.48
N PHE A 149 -7.78 -15.98 12.23
CA PHE A 149 -6.39 -16.08 11.76
C PHE A 149 -5.62 -14.77 12.03
N LEU A 150 -6.22 -13.60 11.77
CA LEU A 150 -5.59 -12.31 12.06
C LEU A 150 -5.36 -12.08 13.57
N ARG A 151 -6.27 -12.56 14.45
CA ARG A 151 -6.06 -12.55 15.91
C ARG A 151 -4.91 -13.48 16.32
N ASP A 152 -4.85 -14.69 15.77
CA ASP A 152 -3.77 -15.64 16.03
C ASP A 152 -2.40 -15.09 15.58
N LEU A 153 -2.34 -14.49 14.39
CA LEU A 153 -1.13 -13.87 13.83
C LEU A 153 -0.65 -12.69 14.69
N ARG A 154 -1.57 -11.91 15.27
CA ARG A 154 -1.25 -10.85 16.23
C ARG A 154 -0.54 -11.39 17.47
N ALA A 155 -1.00 -12.55 17.98
CA ALA A 155 -0.43 -13.20 19.16
C ALA A 155 0.87 -13.97 18.86
N ASN A 156 1.04 -14.47 17.62
CA ASN A 156 2.11 -15.38 17.22
C ASN A 156 2.91 -14.85 16.01
N ASN A 157 3.30 -13.57 16.06
CA ASN A 157 3.91 -12.86 14.93
C ASN A 157 5.38 -13.28 14.68
N LYS A 158 5.58 -14.52 14.17
CA LYS A 158 6.89 -15.16 13.93
C LYS A 158 6.91 -15.86 12.56
N ARG A 159 8.04 -15.83 11.85
CA ARG A 159 8.21 -16.43 10.51
C ARG A 159 7.91 -17.93 10.48
N SER A 160 8.40 -18.67 11.48
CA SER A 160 8.15 -20.10 11.67
C SER A 160 6.67 -20.41 11.95
N TRP A 161 5.98 -19.58 12.72
CA TRP A 161 4.55 -19.76 12.99
C TRP A 161 3.71 -19.58 11.72
N LEU A 162 3.96 -18.53 10.92
CA LEU A 162 3.24 -18.34 9.66
C LEU A 162 3.53 -19.47 8.66
N LYS A 163 4.78 -19.95 8.57
CA LYS A 163 5.16 -21.11 7.73
C LYS A 163 4.38 -22.38 8.11
N ALA A 164 4.09 -22.59 9.40
CA ALA A 164 3.27 -23.69 9.88
C ALA A 164 1.75 -23.50 9.63
N HIS A 165 1.29 -22.26 9.47
CA HIS A 165 -0.13 -21.89 9.27
C HIS A 165 -0.43 -21.39 7.84
N ASP A 166 0.45 -21.65 6.86
CA ASP A 166 0.33 -21.16 5.48
C ASP A 166 -1.01 -21.56 4.82
N ALA A 167 -1.55 -22.72 5.16
CA ALA A 167 -2.87 -23.14 4.68
C ALA A 167 -4.03 -22.24 5.19
N GLU A 168 -3.95 -21.77 6.44
CA GLU A 168 -4.91 -20.79 6.97
C GLU A 168 -4.68 -19.41 6.36
N TYR A 169 -3.42 -18.99 6.20
CA TYR A 169 -3.08 -17.73 5.56
C TYR A 169 -3.61 -17.65 4.13
N ARG A 170 -3.40 -18.68 3.30
CA ARG A 170 -3.95 -18.72 1.92
C ARG A 170 -5.47 -18.73 1.90
N ARG A 171 -6.12 -19.41 2.86
CA ARG A 171 -7.58 -19.42 3.00
C ARG A 171 -8.13 -18.05 3.37
N ALA A 172 -7.50 -17.39 4.34
CA ALA A 172 -7.82 -16.03 4.79
C ALA A 172 -7.54 -14.97 3.72
N LEU A 173 -6.46 -15.12 2.94
CA LEU A 173 -6.11 -14.25 1.84
C LEU A 173 -7.10 -14.38 0.67
N LYS A 174 -7.52 -15.59 0.31
CA LYS A 174 -8.51 -15.81 -0.76
C LYS A 174 -9.89 -15.24 -0.39
N ASP A 175 -10.31 -15.39 0.86
CA ASP A 175 -11.53 -14.77 1.39
C ASP A 175 -11.48 -13.23 1.28
N TRP A 176 -10.35 -12.64 1.65
CA TRP A 176 -10.10 -11.21 1.47
C TRP A 176 -10.02 -10.77 0.01
N GLU A 177 -9.42 -11.57 -0.88
CA GLU A 177 -9.37 -11.36 -2.33
C GLU A 177 -10.78 -11.32 -2.94
N SER A 178 -11.61 -12.31 -2.66
CA SER A 178 -13.02 -12.33 -3.07
C SER A 178 -13.79 -11.07 -2.59
N PHE A 179 -13.60 -10.68 -1.32
CA PHE A 179 -14.23 -9.50 -0.73
C PHE A 179 -13.78 -8.18 -1.35
N VAL A 180 -12.48 -8.05 -1.66
CA VAL A 180 -11.91 -6.87 -2.31
C VAL A 180 -12.37 -6.78 -3.76
N THR A 181 -12.31 -7.87 -4.53
CA THR A 181 -12.70 -7.86 -5.95
C THR A 181 -14.16 -7.45 -6.14
N THR A 182 -15.09 -8.08 -5.42
CA THR A 182 -16.53 -7.74 -5.51
C THR A 182 -16.91 -6.42 -4.83
N LEU A 183 -15.98 -5.80 -4.07
CA LEU A 183 -16.08 -4.43 -3.60
C LEU A 183 -15.58 -3.44 -4.68
N THR A 184 -14.53 -3.78 -5.45
CA THR A 184 -14.03 -2.97 -6.58
C THR A 184 -15.16 -2.61 -7.53
N ASP A 185 -15.98 -3.60 -7.95
CA ASP A 185 -17.14 -3.38 -8.82
C ASP A 185 -18.08 -2.27 -8.32
N LYS A 186 -18.28 -2.20 -7.00
CA LYS A 186 -19.16 -1.22 -6.34
C LYS A 186 -18.50 0.15 -6.22
N ILE A 187 -17.17 0.19 -6.13
CA ILE A 187 -16.40 1.44 -6.13
C ILE A 187 -16.39 2.03 -7.54
N ILE A 188 -16.17 1.23 -8.58
CA ILE A 188 -16.22 1.68 -9.99
C ILE A 188 -17.61 2.24 -10.34
N ALA A 189 -18.68 1.64 -9.80
CA ALA A 189 -20.05 2.12 -9.95
C ALA A 189 -20.36 3.43 -9.17
N LEU A 190 -19.47 3.89 -8.29
CA LEU A 190 -19.58 5.14 -7.52
C LEU A 190 -18.61 6.22 -8.00
N ASP A 191 -17.39 5.82 -8.39
CA ASP A 191 -16.33 6.66 -8.95
C ASP A 191 -15.82 6.01 -10.26
N PRO A 192 -16.40 6.40 -11.42
CA PRO A 192 -15.99 5.88 -12.73
C PRO A 192 -14.57 6.24 -13.15
N THR A 193 -13.81 7.02 -12.36
CA THR A 193 -12.41 7.31 -12.65
C THR A 193 -11.47 6.19 -12.17
N ILE A 194 -11.96 5.25 -11.37
CA ILE A 194 -11.23 4.05 -10.96
C ILE A 194 -11.36 2.96 -12.05
N PRO A 195 -10.25 2.48 -12.62
CA PRO A 195 -10.28 1.34 -13.54
C PRO A 195 -10.39 0.01 -12.80
N GLU A 196 -10.82 -1.04 -13.51
CA GLU A 196 -10.67 -2.42 -13.05
C GLU A 196 -9.17 -2.77 -12.95
N LEU A 197 -8.71 -3.13 -11.76
CA LEU A 197 -7.31 -3.42 -11.48
C LEU A 197 -7.13 -4.80 -10.81
N PRO A 198 -6.06 -5.55 -11.13
CA PRO A 198 -5.76 -6.81 -10.46
C PRO A 198 -5.62 -6.65 -8.94
N PHE A 199 -6.08 -7.65 -8.18
CA PHE A 199 -6.06 -7.63 -6.71
C PHE A 199 -4.68 -7.26 -6.12
N LYS A 200 -3.57 -7.72 -6.71
CA LYS A 200 -2.19 -7.37 -6.30
C LYS A 200 -1.84 -5.87 -6.35
N ASP A 201 -2.55 -5.11 -7.17
CA ASP A 201 -2.30 -3.69 -7.44
C ASP A 201 -3.19 -2.77 -6.58
N VAL A 202 -4.23 -3.32 -5.93
CA VAL A 202 -5.03 -2.64 -4.89
C VAL A 202 -4.73 -3.13 -3.46
N ASN A 203 -4.36 -4.40 -3.26
CA ASN A 203 -4.15 -5.01 -1.94
C ASN A 203 -2.70 -4.84 -1.41
N PHE A 204 -2.55 -4.57 -0.12
CA PHE A 204 -1.24 -4.44 0.52
C PHE A 204 -0.68 -5.81 0.98
N ARG A 205 0.64 -6.02 0.77
CA ARG A 205 1.35 -7.19 1.31
C ARG A 205 1.20 -7.30 2.84
N ILE A 206 1.00 -8.52 3.35
CA ILE A 206 0.91 -8.80 4.80
C ILE A 206 2.24 -8.57 5.52
N TYR A 207 3.36 -8.76 4.84
CA TYR A 207 4.70 -8.50 5.36
C TYR A 207 4.88 -7.02 5.75
N ARG A 208 5.56 -6.77 6.87
CA ARG A 208 5.97 -5.42 7.32
C ARG A 208 7.23 -4.96 6.56
N ASP A 209 7.57 -3.67 6.67
CA ASP A 209 8.96 -3.22 6.54
C ASP A 209 9.49 -2.90 7.95
N ILE A 210 10.52 -3.63 8.36
CA ILE A 210 11.11 -3.53 9.70
C ILE A 210 12.35 -2.61 9.72
N ARG A 211 12.92 -2.24 8.56
CA ARG A 211 14.19 -1.50 8.43
C ARG A 211 14.21 -0.15 9.16
N PHE A 212 13.02 0.43 9.38
CA PHE A 212 12.82 1.74 10.00
C PHE A 212 11.81 1.72 11.15
N THR A 213 11.43 0.55 11.68
CA THR A 213 10.48 0.41 12.79
C THR A 213 11.15 -0.19 14.03
N ASN A 214 10.98 0.42 15.20
CA ASN A 214 11.46 -0.12 16.49
C ASN A 214 10.70 -1.39 16.96
N ASP A 215 9.49 -1.60 16.44
CA ASP A 215 8.70 -2.83 16.54
C ASP A 215 9.21 -3.83 15.47
N PRO A 216 9.83 -4.96 15.87
CA PRO A 216 10.46 -5.91 14.96
C PRO A 216 9.49 -6.91 14.33
N THR A 217 8.17 -6.76 14.51
CA THR A 217 7.21 -7.76 14.03
C THR A 217 7.21 -7.91 12.49
N PRO A 218 7.43 -9.12 11.94
CA PRO A 218 7.59 -9.31 10.50
C PRO A 218 6.28 -9.20 9.71
N TYR A 219 5.12 -9.33 10.36
CA TYR A 219 3.81 -9.32 9.70
C TYR A 219 2.86 -8.28 10.28
N LYS A 220 1.97 -7.78 9.43
CA LYS A 220 0.78 -7.01 9.81
C LYS A 220 -0.30 -7.99 10.25
N ALA A 221 -0.92 -7.74 11.39
CA ALA A 221 -2.08 -8.52 11.87
C ALA A 221 -3.41 -8.07 11.23
N HIS A 222 -3.36 -7.58 9.99
CA HIS A 222 -4.50 -7.02 9.27
C HIS A 222 -4.36 -7.20 7.76
N PHE A 223 -5.51 -7.22 7.07
CA PHE A 223 -5.57 -7.02 5.63
C PHE A 223 -6.04 -5.60 5.29
N SER A 224 -5.63 -5.07 4.14
CA SER A 224 -6.10 -3.77 3.67
C SER A 224 -5.88 -3.59 2.17
N ALA A 225 -6.72 -2.78 1.54
CA ALA A 225 -6.63 -2.42 0.13
C ALA A 225 -6.85 -0.91 -0.07
N ALA A 226 -6.21 -0.35 -1.10
CA ALA A 226 -6.41 1.02 -1.57
C ALA A 226 -6.84 1.03 -3.04
N PHE A 227 -7.84 1.84 -3.36
CA PHE A 227 -8.43 1.99 -4.68
C PHE A 227 -8.23 3.44 -5.15
N SER A 228 -7.61 3.62 -6.31
CA SER A 228 -7.44 4.92 -6.99
C SER A 228 -7.29 4.67 -8.49
N ARG A 229 -7.15 5.74 -9.29
CA ARG A 229 -6.87 5.67 -10.73
C ARG A 229 -5.64 4.79 -11.08
N THR A 230 -4.72 4.58 -10.15
CA THR A 230 -3.53 3.71 -10.29
C THR A 230 -3.41 2.67 -9.17
N GLY A 231 -4.51 2.34 -8.48
CA GLY A 231 -4.54 1.38 -7.39
C GLY A 231 -3.87 1.90 -6.11
N ARG A 232 -3.02 1.09 -5.48
CA ARG A 232 -2.34 1.41 -4.21
C ARG A 232 -0.99 2.13 -4.33
N LYS A 233 -0.52 2.36 -5.56
CA LYS A 233 0.68 3.17 -5.89
C LYS A 233 0.24 4.39 -6.70
N GLY A 234 1.03 5.46 -6.71
CA GLY A 234 0.83 6.65 -7.55
C GLY A 234 0.43 7.92 -6.78
N PRO A 235 0.21 9.05 -7.50
CA PRO A 235 0.01 10.38 -6.92
C PRO A 235 -1.44 10.68 -6.48
N TYR A 236 -2.40 9.81 -6.83
CA TYR A 236 -3.83 10.06 -6.66
C TYR A 236 -4.30 9.83 -5.21
N ALA A 237 -5.32 10.60 -4.81
CA ALA A 237 -6.12 10.29 -3.64
C ALA A 237 -6.83 8.94 -3.83
N CYS A 238 -6.93 8.17 -2.73
CA CYS A 238 -7.48 6.82 -2.76
C CYS A 238 -8.61 6.62 -1.75
N TYR A 239 -9.44 5.62 -2.00
CA TYR A 239 -10.31 5.01 -0.98
C TYR A 239 -9.54 3.86 -0.33
N TYR A 240 -9.68 3.68 0.99
CA TYR A 240 -8.94 2.70 1.77
C TYR A 240 -9.87 1.88 2.68
N VAL A 241 -9.69 0.57 2.68
CA VAL A 241 -10.39 -0.38 3.56
C VAL A 241 -9.40 -1.15 4.43
N HIS A 242 -9.69 -1.26 5.72
CA HIS A 242 -8.79 -1.83 6.71
C HIS A 242 -9.51 -2.86 7.59
N LEU A 243 -9.02 -4.10 7.56
CA LEU A 243 -9.54 -5.24 8.29
C LEU A 243 -8.52 -5.69 9.35
N GLU A 244 -8.52 -5.03 10.52
CA GLU A 244 -7.80 -5.46 11.72
C GLU A 244 -8.79 -5.85 12.82
N PRO A 245 -8.66 -7.03 13.46
CA PRO A 245 -9.50 -7.39 14.60
C PRO A 245 -9.44 -6.34 15.73
N GLY A 246 -10.62 -5.83 16.11
CA GLY A 246 -10.79 -4.72 17.05
C GLY A 246 -10.45 -3.30 16.53
N ALA A 247 -9.93 -3.15 15.31
CA ALA A 247 -9.45 -1.87 14.77
C ALA A 247 -9.81 -1.62 13.28
N CYS A 248 -10.85 -2.28 12.76
CA CYS A 248 -11.33 -2.08 11.39
C CYS A 248 -11.74 -0.62 11.11
N PHE A 249 -11.47 -0.12 9.90
CA PHE A 249 -11.94 1.19 9.44
C PHE A 249 -12.03 1.29 7.91
N VAL A 250 -12.76 2.30 7.45
CA VAL A 250 -12.76 2.75 6.05
C VAL A 250 -12.41 4.24 6.04
N GLY A 251 -11.65 4.68 5.05
CA GLY A 251 -11.27 6.08 4.88
C GLY A 251 -10.83 6.38 3.46
N GLY A 252 -10.28 7.57 3.26
CA GLY A 252 -9.81 7.99 1.95
C GLY A 252 -9.24 9.41 1.93
N GLY A 253 -8.82 9.82 0.74
CA GLY A 253 -8.09 11.06 0.50
C GLY A 253 -6.61 10.81 0.21
N LEU A 254 -5.75 11.77 0.54
CA LEU A 254 -4.32 11.75 0.19
C LEU A 254 -3.42 11.72 1.42
N TRP A 255 -2.69 10.62 1.59
CA TRP A 255 -1.77 10.37 2.69
C TRP A 255 -0.32 10.56 2.22
N HIS A 256 0.46 11.39 2.92
CA HIS A 256 1.84 11.75 2.60
C HIS A 256 2.09 12.08 1.11
N PRO A 257 1.36 13.06 0.53
CA PRO A 257 1.71 13.65 -0.77
C PRO A 257 3.17 14.13 -0.83
N ASP A 258 3.73 14.09 -2.04
CA ASP A 258 5.06 14.62 -2.34
C ASP A 258 5.11 16.17 -2.25
N GLY A 259 6.30 16.73 -2.40
CA GLY A 259 6.50 18.19 -2.35
C GLY A 259 5.63 18.96 -3.36
N PRO A 260 5.63 18.60 -4.66
CA PRO A 260 4.78 19.18 -5.70
C PRO A 260 3.28 19.11 -5.42
N ALA A 261 2.70 17.93 -5.12
CA ALA A 261 1.27 17.79 -4.84
C ALA A 261 0.87 18.56 -3.57
N LEU A 262 1.69 18.49 -2.51
CA LEU A 262 1.48 19.24 -1.28
C LEU A 262 1.64 20.76 -1.46
N HIS A 263 2.35 21.22 -2.50
CA HIS A 263 2.38 22.63 -2.90
C HIS A 263 1.09 23.03 -3.62
N ARG A 264 0.63 22.24 -4.61
CA ARG A 264 -0.64 22.47 -5.34
C ARG A 264 -1.84 22.51 -4.39
N LEU A 265 -1.90 21.60 -3.42
CA LEU A 265 -2.94 21.60 -2.39
C LEU A 265 -2.94 22.87 -1.53
N ARG A 266 -1.76 23.42 -1.17
CA ARG A 266 -1.68 24.68 -0.43
C ARG A 266 -2.03 25.90 -1.28
N ALA A 267 -1.62 25.92 -2.54
CA ALA A 267 -2.01 26.96 -3.50
C ALA A 267 -3.54 27.00 -3.62
N SER A 268 -4.19 25.85 -3.87
CA SER A 268 -5.65 25.73 -3.94
C SER A 268 -6.39 26.19 -2.68
N ILE A 269 -5.82 26.04 -1.48
CA ILE A 269 -6.42 26.53 -0.22
C ILE A 269 -6.35 28.06 -0.08
N ASP A 270 -5.32 28.70 -0.64
CA ASP A 270 -5.07 30.15 -0.58
C ASP A 270 -5.79 30.88 -1.73
N GLU A 271 -5.78 30.29 -2.93
CA GLU A 271 -6.37 30.81 -4.18
C GLU A 271 -7.87 30.52 -4.30
N ARG A 272 -8.32 29.30 -3.96
CA ARG A 272 -9.70 28.81 -4.17
C ARG A 272 -10.34 28.27 -2.87
N PRO A 273 -10.37 29.08 -1.78
CA PRO A 273 -10.86 28.65 -0.45
C PRO A 273 -12.36 28.28 -0.42
N GLN A 274 -13.16 28.68 -1.42
CA GLN A 274 -14.58 28.32 -1.51
C GLN A 274 -14.80 26.89 -2.02
N ARG A 275 -14.01 26.39 -2.98
CA ARG A 275 -14.10 24.99 -3.46
C ARG A 275 -13.84 24.01 -2.30
N TRP A 276 -12.88 24.31 -1.42
CA TRP A 276 -12.65 23.57 -0.17
C TRP A 276 -13.83 23.62 0.81
N ARG A 277 -14.55 24.75 0.90
CA ARG A 277 -15.76 24.87 1.75
C ARG A 277 -16.91 24.04 1.21
N ARG A 278 -17.21 24.13 -0.09
CA ARG A 278 -18.23 23.35 -0.81
C ARG A 278 -18.04 21.85 -0.53
N VAL A 279 -16.86 21.33 -0.85
CA VAL A 279 -16.53 19.89 -0.73
C VAL A 279 -16.54 19.40 0.73
N LEU A 280 -15.95 20.14 1.67
CA LEU A 280 -15.98 19.76 3.08
C LEU A 280 -17.38 19.92 3.73
N ASN A 281 -18.36 20.52 3.05
CA ASN A 281 -19.73 20.68 3.54
C ASN A 281 -20.78 19.84 2.82
N GLU A 282 -20.39 19.03 1.82
CA GLU A 282 -21.24 17.97 1.25
C GLU A 282 -21.90 17.15 2.36
N VAL A 283 -23.22 16.95 2.26
CA VAL A 283 -24.04 16.50 3.41
C VAL A 283 -23.57 15.15 3.96
N GLY A 284 -23.39 14.15 3.08
CA GLY A 284 -22.90 12.82 3.47
C GLY A 284 -21.50 12.86 4.09
N PHE A 285 -20.55 13.55 3.44
CA PHE A 285 -19.18 13.72 3.92
C PHE A 285 -19.14 14.41 5.30
N ARG A 286 -19.84 15.53 5.45
CA ARG A 286 -19.86 16.33 6.69
C ARG A 286 -20.54 15.59 7.83
N GLU A 287 -21.65 14.90 7.59
CA GLU A 287 -22.34 14.11 8.63
C GLU A 287 -21.51 12.90 9.06
N ARG A 288 -20.95 12.15 8.10
CA ARG A 288 -20.20 10.90 8.37
C ARG A 288 -18.83 11.16 8.99
N PHE A 289 -18.08 12.12 8.47
CA PHE A 289 -16.69 12.36 8.89
C PHE A 289 -16.57 13.57 9.84
N LEU A 290 -17.15 14.71 9.48
CA LEU A 290 -16.90 15.97 10.20
C LEU A 290 -17.86 16.22 11.39
N GLY A 291 -18.68 15.23 11.72
CA GLY A 291 -19.55 15.25 12.91
C GLY A 291 -20.77 16.15 12.74
N GLY A 292 -21.26 16.30 11.50
CA GLY A 292 -22.38 17.16 11.08
C GLY A 292 -23.76 16.87 11.69
N LYS A 293 -23.86 16.18 12.83
CA LYS A 293 -25.12 15.97 13.56
C LYS A 293 -25.69 17.27 14.10
N GLY A 294 -26.47 17.96 13.26
CA GLY A 294 -27.57 18.79 13.72
C GLY A 294 -28.52 17.91 14.53
N LYS A 295 -28.68 18.19 15.84
CA LYS A 295 -29.64 17.46 16.69
C LYS A 295 -31.07 17.81 16.28
N LYS A 296 -31.64 17.08 15.32
CA LYS A 296 -33.10 16.84 15.28
C LYS A 296 -33.45 15.75 16.30
N GLY A 297 -33.29 16.08 17.59
CA GLY A 297 -33.96 15.38 18.68
C GLY A 297 -35.27 16.10 18.96
N GLY A 298 -36.40 15.39 18.91
CA GLY A 298 -37.73 16.01 19.03
C GLY A 298 -37.94 16.70 20.38
N GLY A 299 -38.59 17.87 20.35
CA GLY A 299 -38.86 18.68 21.53
C GLY A 299 -39.70 19.91 21.18
N ASP A 300 -41.02 19.71 21.24
CA ASP A 300 -42.08 20.73 21.15
C ASP A 300 -42.31 21.47 19.83
N VAL A 301 -43.57 21.84 19.57
CA VAL A 301 -44.00 22.64 18.40
C VAL A 301 -44.32 24.05 18.88
N GLY A 302 -43.29 24.88 18.95
CA GLY A 302 -43.44 26.32 19.12
C GLY A 302 -43.58 27.00 17.77
N GLU A 303 -44.81 27.30 17.35
CA GLU A 303 -45.03 28.33 16.32
C GLU A 303 -44.57 29.68 16.86
N GLY A 304 -43.81 30.41 16.05
CA GLY A 304 -43.12 31.63 16.47
C GLY A 304 -42.52 32.32 15.26
N ASP A 305 -43.34 33.11 14.58
CA ASP A 305 -42.94 33.87 13.40
C ASP A 305 -41.81 34.84 13.76
N GLY A 306 -40.65 34.62 13.14
CA GLY A 306 -39.38 35.24 13.52
C GLY A 306 -38.55 35.55 12.29
N GLU A 307 -39.01 36.53 11.52
CA GLU A 307 -38.32 37.12 10.37
C GLU A 307 -36.96 37.68 10.85
N GLY A 308 -35.85 37.20 10.27
CA GLY A 308 -34.51 37.51 10.81
C GLY A 308 -33.34 37.01 9.95
N ASP A 309 -32.54 37.98 9.52
CA ASP A 309 -31.30 37.93 8.72
C ASP A 309 -30.52 36.60 8.66
N GLY A 310 -30.51 36.01 7.46
CA GLY A 310 -29.32 35.91 6.59
C GLY A 310 -28.00 35.27 7.06
N LYS A 311 -27.81 34.93 8.34
CA LYS A 311 -26.47 34.70 8.92
C LYS A 311 -26.30 33.34 9.61
N LYS A 312 -26.77 32.26 8.98
CA LYS A 312 -26.69 30.88 9.50
C LYS A 312 -25.80 29.90 8.70
N GLY A 313 -25.24 30.30 7.55
CA GLY A 313 -24.38 29.44 6.72
C GLY A 313 -22.97 29.22 7.30
N GLY A 314 -22.17 30.30 7.35
CA GLY A 314 -20.71 30.23 7.57
C GLY A 314 -20.24 29.54 8.85
N ASP A 315 -21.01 29.61 9.95
CA ASP A 315 -20.67 28.92 11.22
C ASP A 315 -20.63 27.39 11.06
N GLY A 316 -21.49 26.84 10.19
CA GLY A 316 -21.49 25.41 9.87
C GLY A 316 -20.27 24.99 9.06
N GLU A 317 -19.85 25.85 8.13
CA GLU A 317 -18.72 25.61 7.24
C GLU A 317 -17.37 25.69 7.96
N GLU A 318 -17.14 26.76 8.72
CA GLU A 318 -15.86 26.94 9.42
C GLU A 318 -15.67 25.87 10.51
N LYS A 319 -16.77 25.40 11.11
CA LYS A 319 -16.77 24.22 11.98
C LYS A 319 -16.38 22.94 11.24
N ALA A 320 -16.82 22.73 10.00
CA ALA A 320 -16.41 21.59 9.18
C ALA A 320 -14.91 21.64 8.85
N LEU A 321 -14.41 22.78 8.36
CA LEU A 321 -12.99 23.00 8.07
C LEU A 321 -12.11 22.74 9.31
N ARG A 322 -12.53 23.26 10.47
CA ARG A 322 -11.83 23.04 11.75
C ARG A 322 -11.86 21.57 12.20
N ALA A 323 -12.97 20.86 12.00
CA ALA A 323 -13.07 19.43 12.31
C ALA A 323 -12.16 18.58 11.40
N PHE A 324 -12.03 18.95 10.11
CA PHE A 324 -11.10 18.31 9.17
C PHE A 324 -9.63 18.59 9.54
N ALA A 325 -9.31 19.83 9.92
CA ALA A 325 -7.97 20.22 10.35
C ALA A 325 -7.53 19.51 11.64
N GLU A 326 -8.40 19.46 12.66
CA GLU A 326 -8.10 18.74 13.92
C GLU A 326 -7.91 17.23 13.69
N ARG A 327 -8.63 16.61 12.73
CA ARG A 327 -8.43 15.21 12.33
C ARG A 327 -7.06 14.93 11.69
N ASN A 328 -6.52 15.86 10.91
CA ASN A 328 -5.23 15.69 10.22
C ASN A 328 -4.04 16.32 10.98
N LYS A 329 -4.27 16.78 12.22
CA LYS A 329 -3.36 17.59 13.04
C LYS A 329 -2.06 16.89 13.45
N GLU A 330 -2.06 15.57 13.61
CA GLU A 330 -0.88 14.80 14.03
C GLU A 330 0.28 14.90 13.01
N GLY A 331 -0.03 14.99 11.71
CA GLY A 331 0.96 15.18 10.66
C GLY A 331 1.36 16.64 10.41
N ALA A 332 0.64 17.61 10.98
CA ALA A 332 0.70 19.01 10.58
C ALA A 332 2.02 19.73 10.96
N LEU A 333 2.30 20.82 10.25
CA LEU A 333 3.40 21.74 10.53
C LEU A 333 3.08 22.56 11.78
N LYS A 334 4.02 22.57 12.74
CA LYS A 334 3.94 23.43 13.95
C LYS A 334 3.97 24.92 13.54
N THR A 335 4.90 25.27 12.66
CA THR A 335 5.11 26.61 12.07
C THR A 335 4.22 26.86 10.85
N ARG A 336 4.12 28.11 10.40
CA ARG A 336 3.48 28.48 9.13
C ARG A 336 4.34 27.97 7.95
N PRO A 337 3.75 27.46 6.84
CA PRO A 337 4.52 27.19 5.63
C PRO A 337 5.08 28.48 5.01
N LYS A 338 6.19 28.40 4.26
CA LYS A 338 6.73 29.57 3.56
C LYS A 338 5.77 30.02 2.44
N GLY A 339 5.74 31.32 2.13
CA GLY A 339 4.89 31.94 1.11
C GLY A 339 3.63 32.61 1.66
N PHE A 340 2.93 31.94 2.58
CA PHE A 340 1.57 32.32 2.98
C PHE A 340 1.51 33.47 4.02
N ASN A 341 0.41 34.23 3.96
CA ASN A 341 0.09 35.33 4.88
C ASN A 341 0.04 34.83 6.35
N PRO A 342 0.68 35.51 7.32
CA PRO A 342 0.56 35.22 8.76
C PRO A 342 -0.89 35.04 9.26
N GLU A 343 -1.83 35.82 8.73
CA GLU A 343 -3.21 35.93 9.19
C GLU A 343 -4.24 35.27 8.26
N HIS A 344 -3.79 34.39 7.34
CA HIS A 344 -4.70 33.69 6.42
C HIS A 344 -5.78 32.89 7.18
N ARG A 345 -7.06 33.07 6.82
CA ARG A 345 -8.22 32.45 7.49
C ARG A 345 -8.04 30.94 7.69
N ASP A 346 -7.61 30.25 6.63
CA ASP A 346 -7.48 28.78 6.62
C ASP A 346 -6.05 28.30 6.93
N MET A 347 -5.31 29.06 7.76
CA MET A 347 -3.97 28.70 8.28
C MET A 347 -3.88 27.28 8.84
N GLN A 348 -4.99 26.74 9.37
CA GLN A 348 -5.05 25.37 9.89
C GLN A 348 -4.97 24.32 8.78
N LEU A 349 -5.59 24.56 7.62
CA LEU A 349 -5.51 23.69 6.44
C LEU A 349 -4.15 23.79 5.75
N LEU A 350 -3.63 25.01 5.58
CA LEU A 350 -2.29 25.25 4.99
C LEU A 350 -1.17 24.52 5.74
N LYS A 351 -1.30 24.35 7.06
CA LYS A 351 -0.34 23.60 7.89
C LYS A 351 -0.39 22.09 7.71
N LEU A 352 -1.44 21.51 7.12
CA LEU A 352 -1.55 20.07 6.97
C LEU A 352 -0.44 19.48 6.07
N LYS A 353 -0.24 18.18 6.23
CA LYS A 353 0.57 17.35 5.32
C LYS A 353 -0.23 16.18 4.76
N ASN A 354 -1.22 15.70 5.51
CA ASN A 354 -2.15 14.66 5.12
C ASN A 354 -3.53 15.28 4.93
N PHE A 355 -4.26 14.81 3.93
CA PHE A 355 -5.60 15.25 3.57
C PHE A 355 -6.50 14.02 3.53
N THR A 356 -6.71 13.41 4.70
CA THR A 356 -7.43 12.14 4.83
C THR A 356 -8.64 12.27 5.75
N VAL A 357 -9.64 11.44 5.50
CA VAL A 357 -10.74 11.16 6.43
C VAL A 357 -10.88 9.65 6.64
N GLY A 358 -11.61 9.29 7.69
CA GLY A 358 -11.94 7.91 7.98
C GLY A 358 -12.97 7.77 9.09
N THR A 359 -13.58 6.59 9.14
CA THR A 359 -14.56 6.18 10.16
C THR A 359 -14.27 4.74 10.59
N LYS A 360 -14.31 4.50 11.91
CA LYS A 360 -14.07 3.18 12.50
C LYS A 360 -15.30 2.30 12.32
N LEU A 361 -15.07 1.01 12.07
CA LEU A 361 -16.12 0.00 11.87
C LEU A 361 -15.96 -1.13 12.87
N GLY A 362 -17.08 -1.75 13.26
CA GLY A 362 -17.02 -3.01 14.01
C GLY A 362 -16.57 -4.15 13.08
N GLU A 363 -15.69 -5.02 13.56
CA GLU A 363 -15.24 -6.20 12.80
C GLU A 363 -16.42 -7.11 12.38
N SER A 364 -17.49 -7.15 13.17
CA SER A 364 -18.73 -7.88 12.88
C SER A 364 -19.54 -7.32 11.71
N LEU A 365 -19.25 -6.10 11.23
CA LEU A 365 -19.87 -5.56 10.02
C LEU A 365 -19.41 -6.32 8.77
N PHE A 366 -18.13 -6.75 8.74
CA PHE A 366 -17.54 -7.45 7.60
C PHE A 366 -18.06 -8.89 7.44
N THR A 367 -18.59 -9.48 8.51
CA THR A 367 -19.18 -10.84 8.51
C THR A 367 -20.70 -10.84 8.29
N GLN A 368 -21.31 -9.70 7.94
CA GLN A 368 -22.75 -9.55 7.71
C GLN A 368 -23.05 -9.34 6.22
N ALA A 369 -24.18 -9.85 5.73
CA ALA A 369 -24.57 -9.70 4.31
C ALA A 369 -24.67 -8.25 3.80
N GLY A 370 -24.78 -7.26 4.69
CA GLY A 370 -24.73 -5.84 4.35
C GLY A 370 -23.32 -5.21 4.29
N ALA A 371 -22.25 -5.98 4.52
CA ALA A 371 -20.88 -5.51 4.68
C ALA A 371 -20.46 -4.52 3.57
N GLN A 372 -20.49 -4.99 2.33
CA GLN A 372 -20.07 -4.19 1.17
C GLN A 372 -21.02 -3.02 0.87
N ALA A 373 -22.32 -3.13 1.15
CA ALA A 373 -23.24 -2.01 0.97
C ALA A 373 -22.91 -0.87 1.94
N ALA A 374 -22.58 -1.19 3.19
CA ALA A 374 -22.14 -0.20 4.17
C ALA A 374 -20.75 0.39 3.83
N VAL A 375 -19.79 -0.44 3.40
CA VAL A 375 -18.45 0.04 2.98
C VAL A 375 -18.54 0.91 1.73
N ALA A 376 -19.30 0.50 0.72
CA ALA A 376 -19.51 1.28 -0.50
C ALA A 376 -20.25 2.60 -0.21
N GLN A 377 -21.25 2.62 0.68
CA GLN A 377 -21.89 3.88 1.09
C GLN A 377 -20.89 4.84 1.76
N ILE A 378 -20.00 4.34 2.62
CA ILE A 378 -18.95 5.15 3.26
C ILE A 378 -17.99 5.73 2.20
N MET A 379 -17.67 4.97 1.15
CA MET A 379 -16.82 5.42 0.04
C MET A 379 -17.54 6.40 -0.90
N GLY A 380 -18.83 6.19 -1.16
CA GLY A 380 -19.71 7.12 -1.88
C GLY A 380 -19.72 8.52 -1.23
N ASP A 381 -19.86 8.56 0.10
CA ASP A 381 -19.76 9.80 0.89
C ASP A 381 -18.33 10.42 0.92
N MET A 382 -17.36 9.88 0.18
CA MET A 382 -16.02 10.46 -0.01
C MET A 382 -15.73 10.85 -1.47
N VAL A 383 -16.62 10.59 -2.43
CA VAL A 383 -16.33 10.77 -3.87
C VAL A 383 -15.98 12.22 -4.20
N GLY A 384 -16.84 13.19 -3.85
CA GLY A 384 -16.56 14.62 -4.12
C GLY A 384 -15.23 15.09 -3.54
N PHE A 385 -14.87 14.61 -2.34
CA PHE A 385 -13.58 14.89 -1.71
C PHE A 385 -12.38 14.25 -2.42
N VAL A 386 -12.49 12.99 -2.85
CA VAL A 386 -11.43 12.29 -3.60
C VAL A 386 -11.26 12.89 -5.00
N THR A 387 -12.35 13.20 -5.71
CA THR A 387 -12.33 13.91 -7.00
C THR A 387 -11.69 15.30 -6.88
N HIS A 388 -12.07 16.08 -5.87
CA HIS A 388 -11.50 17.41 -5.62
C HIS A 388 -9.98 17.36 -5.34
N LEU A 389 -9.53 16.43 -4.50
CA LEU A 389 -8.10 16.23 -4.27
C LEU A 389 -7.37 15.83 -5.56
N ASN A 390 -7.95 14.91 -6.35
CA ASN A 390 -7.38 14.43 -7.60
C ASN A 390 -7.22 15.56 -8.62
N ARG A 391 -8.25 16.41 -8.84
CA ARG A 391 -8.16 17.61 -9.69
C ARG A 391 -6.99 18.53 -9.32
N ILE A 392 -6.74 18.73 -8.02
CA ILE A 392 -5.64 19.61 -7.57
C ILE A 392 -4.27 18.97 -7.76
N VAL A 393 -4.12 17.67 -7.51
CA VAL A 393 -2.79 17.02 -7.55
C VAL A 393 -2.42 16.51 -8.94
N MET A 394 -3.40 16.12 -9.75
CA MET A 394 -3.26 15.61 -11.11
C MET A 394 -4.49 16.06 -11.94
N PRO A 395 -4.56 17.34 -12.36
CA PRO A 395 -5.65 17.83 -13.20
C PRO A 395 -5.71 17.06 -14.52
N ASP A 396 -6.93 16.78 -14.99
CA ASP A 396 -7.14 16.10 -16.26
C ASP A 396 -6.95 17.07 -17.44
N PRO A 397 -6.39 16.65 -18.60
CA PRO A 397 -6.07 17.58 -19.68
C PRO A 397 -7.32 18.21 -20.30
N GLY A 398 -7.44 19.54 -20.19
CA GLY A 398 -8.63 20.30 -20.63
C GLY A 398 -9.72 20.44 -19.56
N ASP A 399 -9.47 19.96 -18.33
CA ASP A 399 -10.21 20.35 -17.12
C ASP A 399 -9.68 21.72 -16.64
N ASP A 400 -9.64 22.70 -17.57
CA ASP A 400 -9.26 24.09 -17.32
C ASP A 400 -10.40 24.74 -16.53
N ASP A 401 -10.25 24.64 -15.21
CA ASP A 401 -11.27 24.72 -14.15
C ASP A 401 -11.76 26.17 -13.88
N ASP A 402 -11.95 26.96 -14.94
CA ASP A 402 -12.41 28.37 -14.98
C ASP A 402 -13.95 28.49 -15.04
N ASP A 403 -14.68 27.45 -15.46
CA ASP A 403 -16.15 27.42 -15.60
C ASP A 403 -16.97 27.47 -14.26
N ASP A 404 -16.36 27.76 -13.09
CA ASP A 404 -17.12 28.22 -11.88
C ASP A 404 -16.90 29.76 -11.67
N GLU A 405 -16.97 30.61 -12.71
CA GLU A 405 -16.97 32.08 -12.52
C GLU A 405 -18.30 32.56 -11.87
N ASP A 406 -18.23 32.83 -10.56
CA ASP A 406 -19.06 33.76 -9.78
C ASP A 406 -20.51 34.08 -10.26
N GLU A 407 -21.43 33.09 -10.27
CA GLU A 407 -22.89 33.35 -10.44
C GLU A 407 -23.52 34.19 -9.29
N ASP A 408 -22.76 34.52 -8.22
CA ASP A 408 -23.19 35.35 -7.09
C ASP A 408 -22.98 36.88 -7.31
N GLN A 409 -22.94 37.36 -8.57
CA GLN A 409 -22.72 38.79 -8.91
C GLN A 409 -23.80 39.44 -9.82
N GLU A 410 -25.06 38.98 -9.77
CA GLU A 410 -26.22 39.77 -10.26
C GLU A 410 -27.29 39.98 -9.17
N ASP A 411 -27.27 41.14 -8.52
CA ASP A 411 -28.42 41.84 -7.91
C ASP A 411 -27.96 43.25 -7.42
N GLU A 412 -28.23 44.31 -8.20
CA GLU A 412 -28.00 45.75 -7.85
C GLU A 412 -29.26 46.43 -7.27
#